data_AF-A0A6B1I7V9-F1
#
_entry.id   AF-A0A6B1I7V9-F1
#
_cell.length_a   1.000
_cell.length_b   1.000
_cell.length_c   1.000
_cell.angle_alpha   90.00
_cell.angle_beta   90.00
_cell.angle_gamma   90.00
#
_symmetry.space_group_name_H-M   'P 1'
#
loop_
_entity.id
_entity.type
_entity.pdbx_description
1 polymer ?
#
loop_
_entity_poly.entity_id
_entity_poly.type
_entity_poly.pdbx_seq_one_letter_code
_entity_poly.pdbx_strand_id
1 'polypeptide(L)' 'MLFHLKNGAKLGGFYNTESYATSYPREGDIYVQTIYPVDENGEFGDPIEDSAGAIIRKDQYELVEFFSIPEGENNEPEDQ' A
#
# COMPACT_ATOMS: atom_id res chain seq x y z
N MET A 1 -2.77 -0.89 -1.74
CA MET A 1 -3.28 -1.46 -0.48
C MET A 1 -3.73 -0.34 0.43
N LEU A 2 -4.80 -0.54 1.20
CA LEU A 2 -5.24 0.39 2.25
C LEU A 2 -5.19 -0.32 3.60
N PHE A 3 -4.45 0.24 4.55
CA PHE A 3 -4.35 -0.25 5.92
C PHE A 3 -5.28 0.54 6.82
N HIS A 4 -6.21 -0.15 7.50
CA HIS A 4 -7.03 0.42 8.57
C HIS A 4 -6.36 0.14 9.91
N LEU A 5 -5.83 1.19 10.54
CA LEU A 5 -5.09 1.08 11.79
C LEU A 5 -6.03 1.13 12.99
N LYS A 6 -5.65 0.44 14.07
CA LYS A 6 -6.43 0.36 15.33
C LYS A 6 -6.66 1.71 16.01
N ASN A 7 -5.82 2.70 15.71
CA ASN A 7 -5.98 4.07 16.21
C ASN A 7 -6.96 4.90 15.36
N GLY A 8 -7.64 4.30 14.38
CA GLY A 8 -8.57 4.95 13.47
C GLY A 8 -7.90 5.62 12.26
N ALA A 9 -6.56 5.67 12.21
CA ALA A 9 -5.86 6.22 11.06
C ALA A 9 -5.88 5.25 9.87
N LYS A 10 -5.71 5.81 8.68
CA LYS A 10 -5.57 5.08 7.43
C LYS A 10 -4.19 5.34 6.83
N LEU A 11 -3.62 4.32 6.19
CA LEU A 11 -2.37 4.45 5.45
C LEU A 11 -2.51 3.76 4.10
N GLY A 12 -2.10 4.45 3.04
CA GLY A 12 -1.99 3.87 1.72
C GLY A 12 -0.61 3.26 1.53
N GLY A 13 -0.54 2.10 0.90
CA GLY A 13 0.74 1.48 0.53
C GLY A 13 0.67 0.81 -0.83
N PHE A 14 1.73 0.96 -1.62
CA PHE A 14 1.91 0.22 -2.85
C PHE A 14 2.86 -0.96 -2.60
N TYR A 15 2.39 -2.17 -2.90
CA TYR A 15 3.17 -3.39 -2.75
C TYR A 15 3.91 -3.64 -4.05
N ASN A 16 5.20 -3.31 -4.07
CA ASN A 16 6.04 -3.45 -5.25
C ASN A 16 7.07 -4.59 -5.08
N THR A 17 8.10 -4.59 -5.92
CA THR A 17 9.13 -5.65 -5.95
C THR A 17 9.95 -5.75 -4.67
N GLU A 18 10.10 -4.67 -3.91
CA GLU A 18 10.86 -4.68 -2.65
C GLU A 18 9.96 -4.85 -1.42
N SER A 19 8.64 -4.80 -1.60
CA SER A 19 7.67 -5.05 -0.55
C SER A 19 7.66 -6.52 -0.12
N TYR A 20 7.41 -6.77 1.18
CA TYR A 20 7.31 -8.13 1.71
C TYR A 20 6.21 -8.26 2.76
N ALA A 21 5.61 -9.44 2.84
CA ALA A 21 4.72 -9.83 3.91
C ALA A 21 5.31 -11.04 4.64
N THR A 22 5.36 -10.96 5.95
CA THR A 22 5.89 -12.04 6.80
C THR A 22 4.84 -13.13 6.97
N SER A 23 5.28 -14.39 6.93
CA SER A 23 4.40 -15.57 6.94
C SER A 23 4.80 -16.63 7.96
N TYR A 24 6.02 -16.64 8.51
CA TYR A 24 6.44 -17.45 9.66
C TYR A 24 7.77 -16.94 10.22
N PRO A 25 8.05 -17.00 11.55
CA PRO A 25 7.16 -17.35 12.67
C PRO A 25 6.34 -16.16 13.19
N ARG A 26 6.60 -14.95 12.71
CA ARG A 26 5.73 -13.78 12.92
C ARG A 26 5.00 -13.54 11.63
N GLU A 27 3.71 -13.84 11.62
CA GLU A 27 2.88 -13.67 10.43
C GLU A 27 2.24 -12.27 10.44
N GLY A 28 2.18 -11.65 9.27
CA GLY A 28 1.39 -10.46 9.01
C GLY A 28 2.02 -9.11 9.36
N ASP A 29 3.32 -9.02 9.68
CA ASP A 29 4.04 -7.76 9.44
C ASP A 29 4.17 -7.55 7.92
N ILE A 30 3.90 -6.34 7.45
CA ILE A 30 3.89 -5.98 6.03
C ILE A 30 4.81 -4.77 5.83
N TYR A 31 5.80 -4.91 4.97
CA TYR A 31 6.60 -3.79 4.48
C TYR A 31 6.07 -3.36 3.10
N VAL A 32 5.85 -2.05 2.95
CA VAL A 32 5.53 -1.41 1.66
C VAL A 32 6.55 -0.33 1.37
N GLN A 33 7.11 -0.33 0.16
CA GLN A 33 8.13 0.65 -0.23
C GLN A 33 7.55 2.05 -0.48
N THR A 34 6.38 2.15 -1.11
CA THR A 34 5.72 3.44 -1.34
C THR A 34 4.52 3.58 -0.42
N ILE A 35 4.43 4.71 0.26
CA ILE A 35 3.33 5.05 1.16
C ILE A 35 2.65 6.34 0.73
N TYR A 36 1.36 6.43 1.03
CA TYR A 36 0.48 7.53 0.66
C TYR A 36 -0.29 7.97 1.90
N PRO A 37 -0.44 9.28 2.14
CA PRO A 37 -1.42 9.75 3.10
C PRO A 37 -2.82 9.37 2.60
N VAL A 38 -3.68 8.98 3.52
CA VAL A 38 -5.08 8.68 3.22
C VAL A 38 -5.94 9.51 4.16
N ASP A 39 -6.90 10.22 3.59
CA ASP A 39 -7.81 11.06 4.35
C ASP A 39 -8.91 10.24 5.05
N GLU A 40 -9.80 10.94 5.79
CA GLU A 40 -10.90 10.29 6.50
C GLU A 40 -11.90 9.59 5.54
N ASN A 41 -12.03 10.09 4.31
CA ASN A 41 -12.91 9.52 3.28
C ASN A 41 -12.30 8.30 2.60
N GLY A 42 -11.01 8.03 2.80
CA GLY A 42 -10.29 6.94 2.13
C GLY A 42 -9.68 7.35 0.79
N GLU A 43 -9.60 8.64 0.49
CA GLU A 43 -8.94 9.16 -0.69
C GLU A 43 -7.41 9.16 -0.50
N PHE A 44 -6.70 8.67 -1.51
CA PHE A 44 -5.25 8.62 -1.53
C PHE A 44 -4.70 9.97 -2.00
N GLY A 45 -3.77 10.56 -1.23
CA GLY A 45 -2.98 11.70 -1.68
C GLY A 45 -1.76 11.29 -2.51
N ASP A 46 -0.85 12.24 -2.71
CA ASP A 46 0.42 11.99 -3.40
C ASP A 46 1.35 11.06 -2.60
N PRO A 47 2.26 10.31 -3.26
CA PRO A 47 3.30 9.57 -2.57
C PRO A 47 4.08 10.44 -1.58
N ILE A 48 4.43 9.88 -0.43
CA ILE A 48 5.33 10.57 0.50
C ILE A 48 6.76 10.49 -0.06
N GLU A 49 7.22 11.62 -0.62
CA GLU A 49 8.59 11.80 -1.09
C GLU A 49 9.62 11.63 0.05
N ASP A 50 10.84 11.24 -0.30
CA ASP A 50 11.96 10.97 0.63
C ASP A 50 11.68 9.88 1.70
N SER A 51 10.68 9.02 1.48
CA SER A 51 10.40 7.86 2.33
C SER A 51 11.08 6.60 1.79
N ALA A 52 11.68 5.81 2.69
CA ALA A 52 12.10 4.44 2.39
C ALA A 52 10.97 3.41 2.58
N GLY A 53 9.72 3.87 2.68
CA GLY A 53 8.55 3.03 2.94
C GLY A 53 8.19 2.90 4.41
N ALA A 54 7.34 1.91 4.72
CA ALA A 54 6.89 1.65 6.08
C ALA A 54 6.76 0.15 6.36
N ILE A 55 7.05 -0.23 7.59
CA ILE A 55 6.67 -1.53 8.16
C ILE A 55 5.41 -1.34 8.98
N ILE A 56 4.32 -1.93 8.53
CA ILE A 56 3.06 -2.01 9.27
C ILE A 56 3.09 -3.32 10.06
N ARG A 57 3.06 -3.20 11.39
CA ARG A 57 3.05 -4.36 12.29
C ARG A 57 1.68 -5.03 12.33
N LYS A 58 1.65 -6.36 12.43
CA LYS A 58 0.41 -7.16 12.49
C LYS A 58 -0.57 -6.66 13.55
N ASP A 59 -0.07 -6.17 14.67
CA ASP A 59 -0.85 -5.73 15.81
C ASP A 59 -1.41 -4.31 15.68
N GLN A 60 -0.98 -3.54 14.67
CA GLN A 60 -1.41 -2.16 14.46
C GLN A 60 -2.58 -2.01 13.49
N TYR A 61 -2.86 -3.01 12.65
CA TYR A 61 -3.97 -2.96 11.70
C TYR A 61 -5.08 -3.97 12.04
N GLU A 62 -6.30 -3.60 11.65
CA GLU A 62 -7.50 -4.43 11.76
C GLU A 62 -7.90 -5.04 10.42
N LEU A 63 -7.72 -4.27 9.34
CA LEU A 63 -8.09 -4.65 7.98
C LEU A 63 -7.03 -4.15 6.99
N VAL A 64 -6.79 -4.95 5.96
CA VAL A 64 -5.98 -4.55 4.79
C VAL A 64 -6.81 -4.81 3.54
N GLU A 65 -7.06 -3.76 2.76
CA GLU A 65 -7.75 -3.87 1.48
C GLU A 65 -6.76 -3.90 0.31
N PHE A 66 -7.09 -4.71 -0.68
CA PHE A 66 -6.36 -4.82 -1.94
C PHE A 66 -7.22 -4.25 -3.05
N PHE A 67 -6.63 -3.37 -3.85
CA PHE A 67 -7.28 -2.81 -5.02
C PHE A 67 -6.72 -3.48 -6.26
N SER A 68 -7.59 -3.84 -7.19
CA SER A 68 -7.16 -4.22 -8.53
C SER A 68 -6.77 -2.96 -9.28
N ILE A 69 -5.60 -2.99 -9.94
CA ILE A 69 -5.29 -1.97 -10.93
C ILE A 69 -6.15 -2.35 -12.15
N PRO A 70 -7.07 -1.49 -12.61
CA PRO A 70 -7.76 -1.75 -13.87
C PRO A 70 -6.70 -1.95 -14.96
N GLU A 71 -6.83 -2.98 -15.79
CA GLU A 71 -5.94 -3.18 -16.93
C GLU A 71 -5.91 -1.87 -17.73
N GLY A 72 -4.79 -1.16 -17.68
CA GLY A 72 -4.62 0.05 -18.47
C GLY A 72 -4.64 -0.36 -19.94
N GLU A 73 -5.41 0.36 -20.75
CA GLU A 73 -5.31 0.27 -22.21
C GLU A 73 -3.83 0.32 -22.59
N ASN A 74 -3.35 -0.74 -23.24
CA ASN A 74 -2.02 -0.77 -23.83
C ASN A 74 -1.97 0.37 -24.84
N ASN A 75 -1.46 1.54 -24.44
CA ASN A 75 -0.99 2.55 -25.36
C ASN A 75 0.33 2.05 -25.92
N GLU A 76 0.28 0.99 -26.72
CA GLU A 76 1.32 0.71 -27.69
C GLU A 76 1.38 1.95 -28.60
N PRO A 77 2.55 2.58 -28.78
CA PRO A 77 2.66 3.61 -29.80
C PRO A 77 2.27 2.97 -31.13
N GLU A 78 1.27 3.54 -31.82
CA GLU A 78 0.98 3.17 -33.20
C GLU A 78 2.23 3.49 -34.04
N ASP A 79 3.01 2.46 -34.38
CA ASP A 79 4.02 2.55 -35.44
C ASP A 79 3.27 2.72 -36.77
N GLN A 80 3.00 3.96 -37.20
CA GLN A 80 2.71 4.33 -38.60
C GLN A 80 3.26 5.72 -38.96
#